data_AF-A0A5C6MEK5-F1
#
_entry.id   AF-A0A5C6MEK5-F1
#
_cell.length_a   1.000
_cell.length_b   1.000
_cell.length_c   1.000
_cell.angle_alpha   90.00
_cell.angle_beta   90.00
_cell.angle_gamma   90.00
#
_symmetry.space_group_name_H-M   'P 1'
#
loop_
_entity.id
_entity.type
_entity.pdbx_description
1 polymer ?
#
loop_
_entity_poly.entity_id
_entity_poly.type
_entity_poly.pdbx_seq_one_letter_code
_entity_poly.pdbx_strand_id
1 'polypeptide(L)'
;MFNTFPCVYNHLLSNDAQFNVTYYCNVLVDSTGLCFWLPPAIFRSSCSISVKYFPFDWQDCTLKFTSLTYNAKEIRLLLKEETVIETK
;
A
#
# COMPACT_ATOMS: atom_id res chain seq x y z
N MET A 1 6.49 -28.87 -13.85
CA MET A 1 5.77 -27.85 -14.64
C MET A 1 4.88 -27.08 -13.65
N PHE A 2 5.49 -26.25 -12.81
CA PHE A 2 4.80 -25.51 -11.74
C PHE A 2 4.84 -24.03 -12.11
N ASN A 3 3.79 -23.55 -12.78
CA ASN A 3 3.62 -22.11 -13.01
C ASN A 3 3.10 -21.48 -11.70
N THR A 4 4.01 -21.16 -10.79
CA THR A 4 3.76 -20.15 -9.77
C THR A 4 3.69 -18.80 -10.48
N PHE A 5 2.46 -18.34 -10.81
CA PHE A 5 2.22 -16.93 -11.02
C PHE A 5 2.77 -16.20 -9.78
N PRO A 6 3.71 -15.25 -9.91
CA PRO A 6 4.37 -14.72 -8.75
C PRO A 6 3.32 -13.92 -7.98
N CYS A 7 2.98 -14.36 -6.78
CA CYS A 7 2.55 -13.44 -5.75
C CYS A 7 3.72 -12.47 -5.59
N VAL A 8 3.71 -11.36 -6.34
CA VAL A 8 4.79 -10.38 -6.33
C VAL A 8 4.82 -9.85 -4.91
N TYR A 9 5.81 -10.31 -4.15
CA TYR A 9 6.02 -9.91 -2.76
C TYR A 9 6.59 -8.50 -2.80
N ASN A 10 5.73 -7.53 -3.11
CA ASN A 10 6.17 -6.16 -3.27
C ASN A 10 6.28 -5.51 -1.90
N HIS A 11 7.47 -5.05 -1.57
CA HIS A 11 7.65 -4.17 -0.44
C HIS A 11 7.09 -2.79 -0.82
N LEU A 12 5.79 -2.61 -0.63
CA LEU A 12 5.14 -1.31 -0.81
C LEU A 12 5.67 -0.37 0.25
N LEU A 13 6.45 0.60 -0.19
CA LEU A 13 7.10 1.55 0.68
C LEU A 13 6.44 2.91 0.53
N SER A 14 6.26 3.57 1.67
CA SER A 14 6.00 5.00 1.66
C SER A 14 7.32 5.71 1.39
N ASN A 15 7.34 6.60 0.39
CA ASN A 15 8.56 7.30 0.01
C ASN A 15 9.08 8.27 1.10
N ASP A 16 8.20 8.65 2.03
CA ASP A 16 8.46 9.68 3.05
C ASP A 16 8.78 9.09 4.44
N ALA A 17 8.88 7.76 4.56
CA ALA A 17 9.01 7.04 5.83
C ALA A 17 10.05 5.93 5.79
N GLN A 18 10.87 5.81 6.84
CA GLN A 18 11.59 4.59 7.14
C GLN A 18 10.57 3.50 7.51
N PHE A 19 10.19 2.68 6.54
CA PHE A 19 9.35 1.51 6.79
C PHE A 19 10.16 0.49 7.58
N ASN A 20 9.93 0.43 8.88
CA ASN A 20 10.40 -0.68 9.68
C ASN A 20 9.36 -1.78 9.55
N VAL A 21 9.65 -2.83 8.76
CA VAL A 21 8.80 -4.02 8.68
C VAL A 21 8.73 -4.58 10.09
N THR A 22 7.67 -4.27 10.82
CA THR A 22 7.59 -4.73 12.21
C THR A 22 7.07 -6.17 12.24
N TYR A 23 6.29 -6.57 11.23
CA TYR A 23 5.70 -7.90 11.12
C TYR A 23 5.50 -8.34 9.66
N TYR A 24 5.98 -9.54 9.33
CA TYR A 24 5.62 -10.26 8.11
C TYR A 24 4.33 -11.06 8.36
N CYS A 25 3.46 -11.17 7.35
CA CYS A 25 2.25 -12.00 7.43
C CYS A 25 2.14 -12.95 6.24
N ASN A 26 1.30 -13.97 6.39
CA ASN A 26 1.05 -14.96 5.35
C ASN A 26 0.22 -14.37 4.20
N VAL A 27 0.42 -14.92 3.00
CA VAL A 27 -0.37 -14.62 1.81
C VAL A 27 -1.45 -15.69 1.65
N LEU A 28 -2.69 -15.29 1.37
CA LEU A 28 -3.76 -16.20 0.98
C LEU A 28 -3.68 -16.42 -0.53
N VAL A 29 -3.61 -17.68 -0.95
CA VAL A 29 -3.51 -18.06 -2.37
C VAL A 29 -4.73 -18.89 -2.74
N ASP A 30 -5.46 -18.44 -3.76
CA ASP A 30 -6.59 -19.18 -4.33
C ASP A 30 -6.11 -20.21 -5.36
N SER A 31 -6.91 -21.25 -5.58
CA SER A 31 -6.73 -22.27 -6.62
C SER A 31 -6.62 -21.69 -8.04
N THR A 32 -7.17 -20.50 -8.27
CA THR A 32 -7.06 -19.75 -9.54
C THR A 32 -5.70 -19.07 -9.72
N GLY A 33 -4.85 -19.06 -8.69
CA GLY A 33 -3.57 -18.35 -8.67
C GLY A 33 -3.65 -16.89 -8.22
N LEU A 34 -4.82 -16.43 -7.74
CA LEU A 34 -4.96 -15.11 -7.14
C LEU A 34 -4.33 -15.07 -5.74
N CYS A 35 -3.54 -14.03 -5.48
CA CYS A 35 -2.87 -13.83 -4.20
C CYS A 35 -3.47 -12.63 -3.46
N PHE A 36 -3.86 -12.81 -2.21
CA PHE A 36 -4.34 -11.76 -1.31
C PHE A 36 -3.38 -11.60 -0.13
N TRP A 37 -2.84 -10.39 0.02
CA TRP A 37 -1.84 -10.09 1.05
C TRP A 37 -2.19 -8.78 1.75
N LEU A 38 -2.25 -8.83 3.09
CA LEU A 38 -2.70 -7.71 3.92
C LEU A 38 -1.85 -7.64 5.20
N PRO A 39 -0.60 -7.14 5.11
CA PRO A 39 0.27 -7.00 6.27
C PRO A 39 -0.19 -5.85 7.18
N PRO A 40 -0.14 -6.02 8.51
CA PRO A 40 -0.29 -4.91 9.43
C PRO A 40 0.92 -3.98 9.29
N ALA A 41 0.68 -2.68 9.10
CA ALA A 41 1.75 -1.70 8.90
C ALA A 41 1.46 -0.39 9.63
N ILE A 42 2.53 0.25 10.11
CA ILE A 42 2.51 1.60 10.68
C ILE A 42 3.30 2.51 9.74
N PHE A 43 2.60 3.41 9.05
CA PHE A 43 3.22 4.37 8.12
C PHE A 43 3.41 5.72 8.81
N ARG A 44 4.60 6.31 8.68
CA ARG A 44 4.94 7.64 9.23
C ARG A 44 5.32 8.59 8.11
N SER A 45 4.36 9.34 7.57
CA SER A 45 4.66 10.34 6.54
C SER A 45 5.36 11.57 7.12
N SER A 46 6.24 12.16 6.32
CA SER A 46 6.75 13.51 6.54
C SER A 46 5.90 14.50 5.73
N CYS A 47 5.14 15.39 6.39
CA CYS A 47 4.41 16.46 5.72
C CYS A 47 4.78 17.83 6.29
N SER A 48 4.76 18.84 5.42
CA SER A 48 5.03 20.24 5.80
C SER A 48 3.78 20.85 6.45
N ILE A 49 3.97 21.50 7.59
CA ILE A 49 2.88 22.13 8.34
C ILE A 49 2.84 23.65 8.08
N SER A 50 1.63 24.18 7.89
CA SER A 50 1.41 25.63 7.80
C SER A 50 0.81 26.18 9.09
N VAL A 51 1.57 27.00 9.82
CA VAL A 51 1.16 27.56 11.13
C VAL A 51 0.48 28.94 11.02
N LYS A 52 -0.03 29.30 9.84
CA LYS A 52 -0.56 30.65 9.56
C LYS A 52 -1.82 30.99 10.39
N TYR A 53 -2.63 30.00 10.73
CA TYR A 53 -3.91 30.16 11.42
C TYR A 53 -4.02 29.35 12.71
N PHE A 54 -2.89 28.98 13.30
CA PHE A 54 -2.87 28.19 14.54
C PHE A 54 -3.73 28.86 15.64
N PRO A 55 -4.60 28.12 16.36
CA PRO A 55 -4.78 26.66 16.38
C PRO A 55 -5.88 26.12 15.43
N PHE A 56 -6.38 26.93 14.49
CA PHE A 56 -7.44 26.58 13.53
C PHE A 56 -6.90 26.36 12.11
N ASP A 57 -5.65 25.95 11.98
CA ASP A 57 -5.03 25.57 10.73
C ASP A 57 -5.55 24.22 10.21
N TRP A 58 -5.55 24.07 8.89
CA TRP A 58 -5.81 22.79 8.22
C TRP A 58 -4.50 22.29 7.62
N GLN A 59 -4.29 20.97 7.67
CA GLN A 59 -3.11 20.32 7.12
C GLN A 59 -3.53 19.27 6.10
N ASP A 60 -2.98 19.34 4.90
CA ASP A 60 -3.18 18.37 3.82
C ASP A 60 -1.93 17.51 3.68
N CYS A 61 -1.94 16.37 4.38
CA CYS A 61 -0.84 15.42 4.38
C CYS A 61 -1.18 14.24 3.48
N THR A 62 -0.37 14.03 2.44
CA THR A 62 -0.54 12.94 1.48
C THR A 62 0.39 11.77 1.80
N LEU A 63 -0.13 10.54 1.75
CA LEU A 63 0.68 9.33 1.74
C LEU A 63 0.91 8.86 0.30
N LYS A 64 2.18 8.70 -0.08
CA LYS A 64 2.57 8.19 -1.39
C LYS A 64 3.14 6.79 -1.28
N PHE A 65 2.49 5.83 -1.91
CA PHE A 65 2.93 4.44 -1.98
C PHE A 65 3.57 4.16 -3.33
N THR A 66 4.78 3.60 -3.29
CA THR A 66 5.54 3.27 -4.50
C THR A 66 6.23 1.92 -4.33
N SER A 67 6.45 1.26 -5.45
CA SER A 67 7.32 0.10 -5.56
C SER A 67 8.76 0.55 -5.69
N LEU A 68 9.65 0.14 -4.76
CA LEU A 68 11.08 0.43 -4.91
C LEU A 68 11.79 -0.53 -5.85
N THR A 69 11.28 -1.75 -6.00
CA THR A 69 11.98 -2.83 -6.72
C THR A 69 11.57 -2.94 -8.18
N TYR A 70 10.30 -2.69 -8.49
CA TYR A 70 9.75 -2.82 -9.83
C TYR A 70 9.31 -1.47 -10.41
N ASN A 71 9.52 -1.31 -11.71
CA ASN A 71 9.07 -0.16 -12.48
C ASN A 71 7.63 -0.33 -13.00
N ALA A 72 7.09 0.75 -13.59
CA ALA A 72 5.71 0.79 -14.12
C ALA A 72 5.48 -0.07 -15.38
N LYS A 73 6.54 -0.57 -16.04
CA LYS A 73 6.43 -1.52 -17.16
C LYS A 73 6.34 -2.96 -16.69
N GLU A 74 6.83 -3.25 -15.49
CA GLU A 74 6.85 -4.59 -14.89
C GLU A 74 5.60 -4.84 -14.06
N ILE A 75 5.14 -3.84 -13.30
CA ILE A 75 3.95 -3.94 -12.47
C ILE A 75 3.05 -2.72 -12.62
N ARG A 76 1.75 -2.92 -12.36
CA ARG A 76 0.75 -1.84 -12.33
C ARG A 76 0.07 -1.83 -10.97
N LEU A 77 0.20 -0.70 -10.26
CA LEU A 77 -0.52 -0.46 -9.01
C LEU A 77 -1.90 0.11 -9.34
N LEU A 78 -2.94 -0.52 -8.80
CA LEU A 78 -4.34 -0.12 -8.96
C LEU A 78 -4.99 -0.02 -7.59
N LEU A 79 -5.90 0.94 -7.43
CA LEU A 79 -6.73 1.02 -6.24
C LEU A 79 -7.76 -0.12 -6.29
N LYS A 80 -7.99 -0.75 -5.14
CA LYS A 80 -9.09 -1.70 -5.01
C LYS A 80 -10.38 -0.91 -5.07
N GLU A 81 -11.25 -1.23 -6.02
CA GLU A 81 -12.61 -0.72 -6.05
C GLU A 81 -13.42 -1.45 -4.97
N GLU A 82 -14.08 -0.69 -4.09
CA GLU A 82 -15.08 -1.25 -3.22
C GLU A 82 -16.32 -1.54 -4.05
N THR A 83 -16.60 -2.82 -4.30
CA THR A 83 -17.92 -3.21 -4.77
C THR A 83 -18.88 -2.99 -3.60
N VAL A 84 -19.56 -1.84 -3.60
CA VAL A 84 -20.74 -1.64 -2.76
C VAL A 84 -21.76 -2.67 -3.22
N ILE A 85 -21.79 -3.80 -2.53
CA ILE A 85 -22.91 -4.71 -2.63
C ILE A 85 -24.05 -3.96 -1.95
N GLU A 86 -24.83 -3.22 -2.73
CA GLU A 86 -26.14 -2.73 -2.30
C GLU A 86 -26.93 -3.97 -1.89
N THR A 87 -26.91 -4.25 -0.59
CA THR A 87 -27.85 -5.14 0.05
C THR A 87 -29.18 -4.40 0.02
N LYS A 88 -29.91 -4.60 -1.06
CA LYS A 88 -31.32 -4.24 -1.18
C LYS A 88 -32.14 -5.02 -0.17
#